data_AF-A0A9E0IP58-F1
#
_entry.id   AF-A0A9E0IP58-F1
#
_cell.length_a   1.000
_cell.length_b   1.000
_cell.length_c   1.000
_cell.angle_alpha   90.00
_cell.angle_beta   90.00
_cell.angle_gamma   90.00
#
_symmetry.space_group_name_H-M   'P 1'
#
loop_
_entity.id
_entity.type
_entity.pdbx_description
1 polymer ?
#
loop_
_entity_poly.entity_id
_entity_poly.type
_entity_poly.pdbx_seq_one_letter_code
_entity_poly.pdbx_strand_id
1 'polypeptide(L)'
;MSQQENAPNKPVHLLYLGAALAMFFITSWSIDWIWGYFVTAPSEAVASGIALVATVVAITVLYRNDRVYGFVNEVAAELKKVTWPTSKEVRSATTVVILISIIAAVILFTFDMAWSSLTELIYG
;
A
#
# COMPACT_ATOMS: atom_id res chain seq x y z
N MET A 1 -21.93 -23.80 -24.79
CA MET A 1 -21.47 -23.68 -23.39
C MET A 1 -21.35 -22.21 -23.10
N SER A 2 -22.49 -21.61 -22.80
CA SER A 2 -22.80 -20.21 -23.01
C SER A 2 -23.54 -19.71 -21.78
N GLN A 3 -23.12 -18.54 -21.31
CA GLN A 3 -23.77 -17.77 -20.23
C GLN A 3 -23.53 -18.34 -18.82
N GLN A 4 -22.28 -18.29 -18.35
CA GLN A 4 -22.06 -18.11 -16.91
C GLN A 4 -22.35 -16.63 -16.61
N GLU A 5 -23.44 -16.43 -15.88
CA GLU A 5 -24.02 -15.18 -15.41
C GLU A 5 -22.94 -14.20 -14.90
N ASN A 6 -22.46 -13.35 -15.81
CA ASN A 6 -21.49 -12.29 -15.56
C ASN A 6 -22.25 -11.08 -14.99
N ALA A 7 -22.86 -11.25 -13.81
CA ALA A 7 -23.44 -10.14 -13.10
C ALA A 7 -22.31 -9.20 -12.65
N PRO A 8 -22.43 -7.88 -12.83
CA PRO A 8 -21.44 -6.92 -12.36
C PRO A 8 -21.36 -7.01 -10.85
N ASN A 9 -20.33 -7.71 -10.37
CA ASN A 9 -20.04 -7.86 -8.97
C ASN A 9 -19.47 -6.52 -8.47
N LYS A 10 -20.25 -5.82 -7.64
CA LYS A 10 -19.85 -4.60 -6.90
C LYS A 10 -18.36 -4.54 -6.47
N PRO A 11 -17.69 -5.62 -6.01
CA PRO A 11 -16.27 -5.58 -5.67
C PRO A 11 -15.31 -5.22 -6.81
N VAL A 12 -15.66 -5.49 -8.08
CA VAL A 12 -14.73 -5.24 -9.20
C VAL A 12 -14.56 -3.75 -9.44
N HIS A 13 -15.63 -2.97 -9.36
CA HIS A 13 -15.54 -1.50 -9.46
C HIS A 13 -14.68 -0.89 -8.35
N LEU A 14 -14.73 -1.43 -7.13
CA LEU A 14 -13.88 -1.00 -6.01
C LEU A 14 -12.41 -1.29 -6.26
N LEU A 15 -12.09 -2.47 -6.80
CA LEU A 15 -10.72 -2.85 -7.13
C LEU A 15 -10.15 -1.92 -8.21
N TYR A 16 -10.94 -1.59 -9.21
CA TYR A 16 -10.50 -0.64 -10.22
C TYR A 16 -10.38 0.80 -9.71
N LEU A 17 -11.24 1.25 -8.80
CA LEU A 17 -11.06 2.55 -8.12
C LEU A 17 -9.77 2.56 -7.30
N GLY A 18 -9.46 1.47 -6.60
CA GLY A 18 -8.18 1.30 -5.89
C GLY A 18 -6.98 1.33 -6.84
N ALA A 19 -7.06 0.63 -7.98
CA ALA A 19 -6.00 0.64 -9.01
C ALA A 19 -5.82 2.02 -9.64
N ALA A 20 -6.91 2.76 -9.84
CA ALA A 20 -6.89 4.14 -10.33
C ALA A 20 -6.16 5.08 -9.36
N LEU A 21 -6.47 5.00 -8.07
CA LEU A 21 -5.81 5.78 -7.02
C LEU A 21 -4.34 5.40 -6.87
N ALA A 22 -4.02 4.10 -6.94
CA ALA A 22 -2.65 3.62 -6.90
C ALA A 22 -1.84 4.11 -8.10
N MET A 23 -2.39 4.05 -9.32
CA MET A 23 -1.72 4.60 -10.51
C MET A 23 -1.50 6.10 -10.42
N PHE A 24 -2.47 6.85 -9.91
CA PHE A 24 -2.30 8.28 -9.65
C PHE A 24 -1.13 8.53 -8.70
N PHE A 25 -1.11 7.81 -7.56
CA PHE A 25 -0.08 7.98 -6.54
C PHE A 25 1.32 7.56 -7.01
N ILE A 26 1.40 6.46 -7.76
CA ILE A 26 2.67 5.99 -8.37
C ILE A 26 3.15 7.00 -9.40
N THR A 27 2.25 7.55 -10.21
CA THR A 27 2.60 8.57 -11.21
C THR A 27 3.10 9.83 -10.53
N SER A 28 2.44 10.31 -9.47
CA SER A 28 2.92 11.48 -8.71
C SER A 28 4.26 11.24 -8.03
N TRP A 29 4.45 10.08 -7.38
CA TRP A 29 5.73 9.71 -6.76
C TRP A 29 6.86 9.62 -7.78
N SER A 30 6.57 9.04 -8.95
CA SER A 30 7.55 8.90 -10.03
C SER A 30 7.95 10.26 -10.59
N ILE A 31 6.98 11.17 -10.75
CA ILE A 31 7.22 12.54 -11.23
C ILE A 31 8.14 13.28 -10.25
N ASP A 32 7.83 13.26 -8.95
CA ASP A 32 8.64 13.96 -7.94
C ASP A 32 10.06 13.39 -7.85
N TRP A 33 10.22 12.07 -7.93
CA TRP A 33 11.52 11.41 -7.90
C TRP A 33 12.35 11.67 -9.16
N ILE A 34 11.73 11.61 -10.34
CA ILE A 34 12.38 11.85 -11.63
C ILE A 34 12.82 13.32 -11.73
N TRP A 35 11.93 14.28 -11.46
CA TRP A 35 12.30 15.70 -11.53
C TRP A 35 13.28 16.09 -10.43
N GLY A 36 13.24 15.44 -9.26
CA GLY A 36 14.25 15.62 -8.21
C GLY A 36 15.68 15.23 -8.64
N TYR A 37 15.83 14.34 -9.62
CA TYR A 37 17.13 13.93 -10.15
C TYR A 37 17.55 14.69 -11.41
N PHE A 38 16.61 15.15 -12.25
CA PHE A 38 16.91 15.56 -13.62
C PHE A 38 16.76 17.06 -13.98
N VAL A 39 15.97 17.91 -13.31
CA VAL A 39 15.88 19.40 -13.52
C VAL A 39 14.81 20.00 -12.58
N THR A 40 14.80 21.33 -12.32
CA THR A 40 13.75 22.02 -11.52
C THR A 40 12.34 21.59 -11.94
N ALA A 41 11.57 21.09 -10.97
CA ALA A 41 10.22 20.58 -11.21
C ALA A 41 9.37 21.58 -12.00
N PRO A 42 8.71 21.15 -13.10
CA PRO A 42 7.72 21.99 -13.76
C PRO A 42 6.65 22.40 -12.73
N SER A 43 6.04 23.58 -12.91
CA SER A 43 5.06 24.11 -11.95
C SER A 43 4.05 23.04 -11.53
N GLU A 44 3.76 22.95 -10.23
CA GLU A 44 2.96 21.86 -9.64
C GLU A 44 1.62 21.63 -10.36
N ALA A 45 1.05 22.69 -10.93
CA ALA A 45 -0.16 22.65 -11.74
C ALA A 45 0.00 21.88 -13.07
N VAL A 46 1.15 21.98 -13.74
CA VAL A 46 1.40 21.29 -15.03
C VAL A 46 1.73 19.82 -14.78
N ALA A 47 2.51 19.54 -13.73
CA ALA A 47 2.84 18.17 -13.33
C ALA A 47 1.57 17.38 -12.94
N SER A 48 0.71 17.98 -12.11
CA SER A 48 -0.56 17.37 -11.72
C SER A 48 -1.52 17.21 -12.90
N GLY A 49 -1.57 18.17 -13.83
CA GLY A 49 -2.37 18.08 -15.05
C GLY A 49 -1.97 16.91 -15.96
N ILE A 50 -0.68 16.74 -16.22
CA ILE A 50 -0.16 15.62 -17.04
C ILE A 50 -0.41 14.28 -16.34
N ALA A 51 -0.18 14.22 -15.02
CA ALA A 51 -0.41 13.01 -14.23
C ALA A 51 -1.88 12.57 -14.28
N LEU A 52 -2.82 13.52 -14.18
CA LEU A 52 -4.25 13.25 -14.22
C LEU A 52 -4.65 12.69 -15.60
N VAL A 53 -4.20 13.31 -16.69
CA VAL A 53 -4.51 12.86 -18.05
C VAL A 53 -3.93 11.47 -18.32
N ALA A 54 -2.66 11.24 -17.98
CA ALA A 54 -2.01 9.94 -18.15
C ALA A 54 -2.74 8.85 -17.34
N THR A 55 -3.16 9.16 -16.12
CA THR A 55 -3.92 8.26 -15.25
C THR A 55 -5.27 7.90 -15.86
N VAL A 56 -6.05 8.90 -16.33
CA VAL A 56 -7.36 8.66 -16.95
C VAL A 56 -7.25 7.81 -18.21
N VAL A 57 -6.26 8.08 -19.07
CA VAL A 57 -6.02 7.31 -20.28
C VAL A 57 -5.63 5.87 -19.95
N ALA A 58 -4.66 5.69 -19.05
CA ALA A 58 -4.19 4.37 -18.67
C ALA A 58 -5.31 3.52 -18.03
N ILE A 59 -6.09 4.12 -17.13
CA ILE A 59 -7.28 3.48 -16.53
C ILE A 59 -8.25 3.03 -17.62
N THR A 60 -8.58 3.91 -18.57
CA THR A 60 -9.54 3.61 -19.65
C THR A 60 -9.05 2.48 -20.56
N VAL A 61 -7.76 2.48 -20.90
CA VAL A 61 -7.15 1.42 -21.71
C VAL A 61 -7.15 0.07 -20.96
N LEU A 62 -6.82 0.08 -19.67
CA LEU A 62 -6.83 -1.13 -18.83
C LEU A 62 -8.25 -1.71 -18.68
N TYR A 63 -9.27 -0.87 -18.58
CA TYR A 63 -10.68 -1.31 -18.53
C TYR A 63 -11.16 -1.96 -19.84
N ARG A 64 -10.63 -1.53 -20.98
CA ARG A 64 -11.07 -2.05 -22.29
C ARG A 64 -10.41 -3.37 -22.67
N ASN A 65 -9.43 -3.83 -21.90
CA ASN A 65 -8.74 -5.08 -22.18
C ASN A 65 -9.45 -6.26 -21.49
N ASP A 66 -10.14 -7.09 -22.27
CA ASP A 66 -10.88 -8.26 -21.80
C ASP A 66 -10.01 -9.24 -20.99
N ARG A 67 -8.71 -9.34 -21.32
CA ARG A 67 -7.76 -10.18 -20.57
C ARG A 67 -7.56 -9.68 -19.14
N VAL A 68 -7.45 -8.36 -18.97
CA VAL A 68 -7.27 -7.73 -17.65
C VAL A 68 -8.55 -7.85 -16.84
N TYR A 69 -9.71 -7.64 -17.47
CA TYR A 69 -11.01 -7.79 -16.81
C TYR A 69 -11.28 -9.23 -16.35
N GLY A 70 -10.90 -10.23 -17.15
CA GLY A 70 -10.95 -11.64 -16.76
C GLY A 70 -10.07 -11.93 -15.54
N PHE A 71 -8.80 -11.51 -15.59
CA PHE A 71 -7.86 -11.70 -14.48
C PHE A 71 -8.32 -11.05 -13.17
N VAL A 72 -8.82 -9.81 -13.23
CA VAL A 72 -9.34 -9.10 -12.04
C VAL A 72 -10.53 -9.83 -11.42
N ASN A 73 -11.41 -10.41 -12.24
CA ASN A 73 -12.53 -11.21 -11.76
C ASN A 73 -12.07 -12.51 -11.07
N GLU A 74 -11.08 -13.19 -11.63
CA GLU A 74 -10.48 -14.38 -11.02
C GLU A 74 -9.84 -14.05 -9.67
N VAL A 75 -9.04 -12.98 -9.60
CA VAL A 75 -8.44 -12.50 -8.34
C VAL A 75 -9.53 -12.12 -7.34
N ALA A 76 -10.58 -11.42 -7.74
CA ALA A 76 -11.69 -11.08 -6.85
C ALA A 76 -12.45 -12.33 -6.35
N ALA A 77 -12.57 -13.37 -7.18
CA ALA A 77 -13.15 -14.65 -6.77
C ALA A 77 -12.25 -15.39 -5.78
N GLU A 78 -10.93 -15.34 -5.95
CA GLU A 78 -9.97 -15.96 -5.02
C GLU A 78 -9.87 -15.20 -3.70
N LEU A 79 -9.88 -13.86 -3.74
CA LEU A 79 -9.89 -13.02 -2.53
C LEU A 79 -11.14 -13.23 -1.67
N LYS A 80 -12.27 -13.66 -2.26
CA LYS A 80 -13.46 -14.04 -1.48
C LYS A 80 -13.27 -15.35 -0.70
N LYS A 81 -12.37 -16.22 -1.13
CA LYS A 81 -12.04 -17.46 -0.42
C LYS A 81 -11.07 -17.23 0.73
N VAL A 82 -10.38 -16.08 0.76
CA VAL A 82 -9.51 -15.70 1.86
C VAL A 82 -10.36 -15.47 3.10
N THR A 83 -10.19 -16.34 4.09
CA THR A 83 -10.84 -16.21 5.39
C THR A 83 -10.18 -15.07 6.15
N TRP A 84 -10.84 -13.91 6.18
CA TRP A 84 -10.39 -12.80 6.99
C TRP A 84 -10.56 -13.10 8.48
N PRO A 85 -9.51 -12.86 9.30
CA PRO A 85 -9.61 -13.05 10.73
C PRO A 85 -10.67 -12.13 11.32
N THR A 86 -11.37 -12.61 12.33
CA THR A 86 -12.37 -11.81 13.03
C THR A 86 -11.68 -10.66 13.77
N SER A 87 -12.36 -9.51 13.91
CA SER A 87 -11.79 -8.34 14.60
C SER A 87 -11.34 -8.64 16.04
N LYS A 88 -11.90 -9.68 16.67
CA LYS A 88 -11.51 -10.16 17.99
C LYS A 88 -10.13 -10.82 17.97
N GLU A 89 -9.87 -11.69 16.99
CA GLU A 89 -8.57 -12.37 16.82
C GLU A 89 -7.48 -11.36 16.50
N VAL A 90 -7.76 -10.40 15.59
CA VAL A 90 -6.83 -9.32 15.27
C VAL A 90 -6.47 -8.52 16.52
N ARG A 91 -7.46 -8.15 17.34
CA ARG A 91 -7.21 -7.39 18.58
C ARG A 91 -6.37 -8.19 19.57
N SER A 92 -6.66 -9.48 19.74
CA SER A 92 -5.90 -10.35 20.64
C SER A 92 -4.44 -10.48 20.20
N ALA A 93 -4.20 -10.72 18.90
CA ALA A 93 -2.85 -10.80 18.34
C ALA A 93 -2.08 -9.49 18.52
N THR A 94 -2.69 -8.34 18.21
CA THR A 94 -2.05 -7.03 18.38
C THR A 94 -1.76 -6.71 19.85
N THR A 95 -2.63 -7.10 20.79
CA THR A 95 -2.35 -6.93 22.23
C THR A 95 -1.10 -7.70 22.65
N VAL A 96 -0.92 -8.93 22.19
CA VAL A 96 0.29 -9.71 22.48
C VAL A 96 1.54 -9.02 21.94
N VAL A 97 1.50 -8.53 20.69
CA VAL A 97 2.63 -7.80 20.09
C VAL A 97 2.98 -6.56 20.91
N ILE A 98 1.99 -5.75 21.30
CA ILE A 98 2.21 -4.56 22.13
C ILE A 98 2.90 -4.92 23.45
N LEU A 99 2.44 -5.98 24.12
CA LEU A 99 3.04 -6.43 25.38
C LEU A 99 4.51 -6.85 25.21
N ILE A 100 4.81 -7.63 24.17
CA ILE A 100 6.18 -8.07 23.89
C ILE A 100 7.06 -6.87 23.51
N SER A 101 6.56 -5.93 22.72
CA SER A 101 7.28 -4.70 22.36
C SER A 101 7.62 -3.85 23.59
N ILE A 102 6.71 -3.73 24.56
CA ILE A 102 6.97 -3.01 25.82
C ILE A 102 8.06 -3.72 26.62
N ILE A 103 8.00 -5.05 26.75
CA ILE A 103 9.03 -5.82 27.46
C ILE A 103 10.40 -5.64 26.79
N ALA A 104 10.46 -5.76 25.46
CA ALA A 104 11.69 -5.55 24.70
C ALA A 104 12.23 -4.12 24.89
N ALA A 105 11.37 -3.10 24.87
CA ALA A 105 11.76 -1.72 25.10
C ALA A 105 12.37 -1.51 26.50
N VAL A 106 11.79 -2.11 27.55
CA VAL A 106 12.33 -2.03 28.92
C VAL A 106 13.69 -2.72 29.02
N ILE A 107 13.86 -3.88 28.39
CA ILE A 107 15.13 -4.61 28.38
C ILE A 107 16.20 -3.78 27.68
N LEU A 108 15.91 -3.29 26.46
CA LEU A 108 16.85 -2.46 25.70
C LEU A 108 17.21 -1.19 26.45
N PHE A 109 16.22 -0.48 27.01
CA PHE A 109 16.45 0.72 27.82
C PHE A 109 17.39 0.44 29.00
N THR A 110 17.23 -0.71 29.66
CA THR A 110 18.10 -1.12 30.78
C THR A 110 19.53 -1.36 30.29
N PHE A 111 19.70 -2.04 29.15
CA PHE A 111 21.01 -2.26 28.54
C PHE A 111 21.67 -0.95 28.10
N ASP A 112 20.90 -0.04 27.49
CA ASP A 112 21.38 1.28 27.06
C ASP A 112 21.90 2.09 28.27
N MET A 113 21.15 2.08 29.39
CA MET A 113 21.60 2.73 30.64
C MET A 113 22.86 2.08 31.21
N ALA A 114 22.90 0.75 31.30
CA ALA A 114 24.05 0.03 31.82
C ALA A 114 25.31 0.31 30.99
N TRP A 115 25.17 0.35 29.65
CA TRP A 115 26.27 0.66 28.75
C TRP A 115 26.70 2.12 28.87
N SER A 116 25.76 3.06 28.96
CA SER A 116 26.06 4.47 29.17
C SER A 116 26.90 4.67 30.44
N SER A 117 26.48 4.11 31.58
CA SER A 117 27.22 4.23 32.84
C SER A 117 28.58 3.53 32.79
N LEU A 118 28.69 2.38 32.12
CA LEU A 118 29.97 1.68 31.95
C LEU A 118 30.95 2.48 31.09
N THR A 119 30.47 3.06 29.98
CA THR A 119 31.32 3.88 29.11
C THR A 119 31.76 5.17 29.78
N GLU A 120 30.89 5.81 30.57
CA GLU A 120 31.24 6.99 31.36
C GLU A 120 32.27 6.67 32.45
N LEU A 121 32.22 5.49 33.07
CA LEU A 121 33.25 5.07 34.03
C LEU A 121 34.62 4.80 33.38
N ILE A 122 34.64 4.33 32.13
CA ILE A 122 35.89 3.95 31.43
C ILE A 122 36.54 5.16 30.73
N TYR A 123 35.74 6.04 30.12
CA TYR A 123 36.21 7.21 29.38
C TYR A 123 36.13 8.52 30.17
N GLY A 124 35.43 8.53 31.30
CA GLY A 124 35.39 9.66 32.25
C GLY A 124 36.58 9.69 33.20
#